data_AF-A0A6J3BLQ6-F1
#
_entry.id   AF-A0A6J3BLQ6-F1
#
_cell.length_a   1.000
_cell.length_b   1.000
_cell.length_c   1.000
_cell.angle_alpha   90.00
_cell.angle_beta   90.00
_cell.angle_gamma   90.00
#
_symmetry.space_group_name_H-M   'P 1'
#
loop_
_entity.id
_entity.type
_entity.pdbx_description
1 polymer ?
#
loop_
_entity_poly.entity_id
_entity_poly.type
_entity_poly.pdbx_seq_one_letter_code
_entity_poly.pdbx_strand_id
1 'polypeptide(L)'
;MGECGLWWRSQPHAPGGEPGPHSPLYIPPLAPRTCLEALKGLFWTTNYWEVFAYLKLLRGWELFERLETYTEGVALLARAMAHYDCEVKAVLGQAVIFLKSPEERDNIVAILIITEFLNGQELTQYMSRKTMDNFLSLGLNNPNQLVRAMSLKGLSSILLQPKKVRGRCAHSCSRRL
;
A
#
# COMPACT_ATOMS: atom_id res chain seq x y z
N MET A 1 6.85 17.90 30.39
CA MET A 1 6.21 19.19 30.09
C MET A 1 7.27 20.10 29.50
N GLY A 2 7.25 20.30 28.20
CA GLY A 2 8.22 21.13 27.47
C GLY A 2 7.48 21.83 26.34
N GLU A 3 7.57 23.15 26.33
CA GLU A 3 6.78 24.07 25.53
C GLU A 3 7.17 24.02 24.04
N CYS A 4 6.27 23.58 23.16
CA CYS A 4 6.32 23.89 21.74
C CYS A 4 5.65 25.25 21.50
N GLY A 5 6.35 26.32 21.86
CA GLY A 5 5.95 27.69 21.62
C GLY A 5 6.22 28.15 20.18
N LEU A 6 5.16 28.56 19.50
CA LEU A 6 5.05 29.87 18.84
C LEU A 6 6.03 30.22 17.69
N TRP A 7 6.12 29.38 16.65
CA TRP A 7 6.77 29.76 15.39
C TRP A 7 5.83 30.44 14.38
N TRP A 8 4.53 30.58 14.68
CA TRP A 8 3.54 31.09 13.71
C TRP A 8 3.41 32.63 13.68
N ARG A 9 4.07 33.37 14.58
CA ARG A 9 3.78 34.80 14.82
C ARG A 9 4.86 35.77 14.33
N SER A 10 5.61 35.42 13.28
CA SER A 10 6.54 36.37 12.65
C SER A 10 6.68 36.11 11.16
N GLN A 11 5.73 36.63 10.36
CA GLN A 11 6.01 37.02 8.98
C GLN A 11 5.58 38.48 8.80
N PRO A 12 6.45 39.36 8.28
CA PRO A 12 6.09 40.73 7.98
C PRO A 12 5.25 40.80 6.69
N HIS A 13 4.14 41.55 6.75
CA HIS A 13 3.35 41.93 5.59
C HIS A 13 4.18 42.76 4.60
N ALA A 14 4.18 42.39 3.32
CA ALA A 14 4.60 43.24 2.21
C ALA A 14 3.55 43.20 1.07
N PRO A 15 3.35 44.30 0.32
CA PRO A 15 2.14 44.59 -0.41
C PRO A 15 2.11 44.00 -1.83
N GLY A 16 0.92 44.07 -2.43
CA GLY A 16 0.51 43.35 -3.64
C GLY A 16 1.46 43.40 -4.84
N GLY A 17 1.63 42.23 -5.45
CA GLY A 17 2.12 42.02 -6.81
C GLY A 17 1.31 40.90 -7.45
N GLU A 18 0.82 41.12 -8.66
CA GLU A 18 0.00 40.18 -9.43
C GLU A 18 0.70 38.83 -9.66
N PRO A 19 -0.05 37.72 -9.73
CA PRO A 19 0.54 36.41 -10.02
C PRO A 19 0.87 36.26 -11.53
N GLY A 20 2.16 36.25 -11.86
CA GLY A 20 2.68 35.81 -13.15
C GLY A 20 2.55 34.28 -13.35
N PRO A 21 2.66 33.78 -14.60
CA PRO A 21 2.20 32.44 -14.94
C PRO A 21 3.25 31.34 -14.70
N HIS A 22 2.77 30.23 -14.15
CA HIS A 22 3.38 28.88 -14.09
C HIS A 22 4.71 28.73 -13.33
N SER A 23 4.62 28.76 -12.00
CA SER A 23 5.55 28.00 -11.15
C SER A 23 5.35 26.50 -11.38
N PRO A 24 6.41 25.68 -11.54
CA PRO A 24 6.27 24.23 -11.52
C PRO A 24 5.65 23.84 -10.18
N LEU A 25 4.55 23.08 -10.24
CA LEU A 25 3.91 22.52 -9.06
C LEU A 25 4.98 21.81 -8.22
N TYR A 26 5.27 22.33 -7.04
CA TYR A 26 6.06 21.61 -6.05
C TYR A 26 5.24 20.39 -5.64
N ILE A 27 5.55 19.24 -6.22
CA ILE A 27 4.90 17.97 -5.89
C ILE A 27 5.72 17.37 -4.75
N PRO A 28 5.20 17.36 -3.51
CA PRO A 28 5.88 16.69 -2.41
C PRO A 28 6.05 15.20 -2.73
N PRO A 29 7.14 14.56 -2.27
CA PRO A 29 7.41 13.16 -2.53
C PRO A 29 6.25 12.27 -2.01
N LEU A 30 5.90 11.26 -2.79
CA LEU A 30 4.73 10.38 -2.57
C LEU A 30 4.78 9.63 -1.24
N ALA A 31 5.99 9.31 -0.81
CA ALA A 31 6.34 9.12 0.58
C ALA A 31 7.54 10.03 0.88
N PRO A 32 7.54 10.79 1.98
CA PRO A 32 8.76 11.46 2.44
C PRO A 32 9.92 10.46 2.43
N ARG A 33 11.11 10.87 1.96
CA ARG A 33 12.30 9.99 1.92
C ARG A 33 12.53 9.32 3.28
N THR A 34 12.25 10.05 4.35
CA THR A 34 12.26 9.57 5.74
C THR A 34 11.28 8.42 6.01
N CYS A 35 10.05 8.47 5.49
CA CYS A 35 9.07 7.38 5.62
C CYS A 35 9.52 6.12 4.88
N LEU A 36 10.11 6.27 3.70
CA LEU A 36 10.60 5.11 2.92
C LEU A 36 11.79 4.44 3.62
N GLU A 37 12.75 5.23 4.15
CA GLU A 37 13.85 4.66 4.92
C GLU A 37 13.38 4.05 6.26
N ALA A 38 12.36 4.63 6.91
CA ALA A 38 11.74 4.03 8.08
C ALA A 38 11.07 2.70 7.75
N LEU A 39 10.36 2.60 6.62
CA LEU A 39 9.75 1.35 6.16
C LEU A 39 10.79 0.28 5.85
N LYS A 40 11.88 0.64 5.16
CA LYS A 40 13.02 -0.24 4.93
C LYS A 40 13.62 -0.74 6.25
N GLY A 41 13.86 0.18 7.19
CA GLY A 41 14.37 -0.12 8.52
C GLY A 41 13.46 -1.02 9.35
N LEU A 42 12.14 -0.84 9.22
CA LEU A 42 11.14 -1.68 9.88
C LEU A 42 11.26 -3.13 9.43
N PHE A 43 11.30 -3.39 8.12
CA PHE A 43 11.45 -4.76 7.63
C PHE A 43 12.84 -5.34 7.94
N TRP A 44 13.89 -4.53 7.89
CA TRP A 44 15.25 -4.97 8.18
C TRP A 44 15.45 -5.41 9.64
N THR A 45 14.84 -4.71 10.59
CA THR A 45 15.05 -4.93 12.03
C THR A 45 14.03 -5.85 12.69
N THR A 46 12.99 -6.27 11.96
CA THR A 46 11.95 -7.19 12.43
C THR A 46 12.14 -8.59 11.85
N ASN A 47 11.25 -9.54 12.18
CA ASN A 47 11.24 -10.89 11.61
C ASN A 47 10.69 -10.95 10.17
N TYR A 48 10.73 -9.84 9.42
CA TYR A 48 10.20 -9.71 8.06
C TYR A 48 11.28 -9.26 7.06
N TRP A 49 12.55 -9.55 7.35
CA TRP A 49 13.68 -9.18 6.50
C TRP A 49 13.59 -9.78 5.10
N GLU A 50 12.88 -10.90 4.92
CA GLU A 50 12.63 -11.52 3.62
C GLU A 50 11.80 -10.61 2.69
N VAL A 51 10.85 -9.85 3.23
CA VAL A 51 10.08 -8.84 2.47
C VAL A 51 11.05 -7.77 1.97
N PHE A 52 11.98 -7.34 2.83
CA PHE A 52 13.01 -6.36 2.45
C PHE A 52 13.92 -6.88 1.35
N ALA A 53 14.43 -8.09 1.52
CA ALA A 53 15.34 -8.74 0.57
C ALA A 53 14.66 -8.96 -0.78
N TYR A 54 13.39 -9.39 -0.79
CA TYR A 54 12.59 -9.59 -2.00
C TYR A 54 12.42 -8.30 -2.80
N LEU A 55 12.06 -7.20 -2.14
CA LEU A 55 11.96 -5.89 -2.80
C LEU A 55 13.32 -5.41 -3.30
N LYS A 56 14.39 -5.63 -2.55
CA LYS A 56 15.75 -5.25 -2.97
C LYS A 56 16.18 -6.01 -4.23
N LEU A 57 15.93 -7.32 -4.27
CA LEU A 57 16.28 -8.18 -5.41
C LEU A 57 15.59 -7.74 -6.71
N LEU A 58 14.34 -7.29 -6.61
CA LEU A 58 13.54 -6.84 -7.74
C LEU A 58 13.65 -5.33 -8.01
N ARG A 59 14.59 -4.63 -7.35
CA ARG A 59 14.72 -3.16 -7.41
C ARG A 59 13.42 -2.43 -7.05
N GLY A 60 12.55 -3.09 -6.29
CA GLY A 60 11.22 -2.59 -5.91
C GLY A 60 11.25 -1.32 -5.06
N TRP A 61 12.33 -1.09 -4.32
CA TRP A 61 12.51 0.13 -3.53
C TRP A 61 12.60 1.39 -4.40
N GLU A 62 13.14 1.28 -5.61
CA GLU A 62 13.30 2.39 -6.56
C GLU A 62 11.95 2.80 -7.17
N LEU A 63 10.97 1.89 -7.20
CA LEU A 63 9.62 2.17 -7.71
C LEU A 63 8.87 3.22 -6.88
N PHE A 64 9.23 3.38 -5.60
CA PHE A 64 8.64 4.39 -4.71
C PHE A 64 9.22 5.79 -4.90
N GLU A 65 10.30 5.95 -5.67
CA GLU A 65 10.96 7.23 -5.87
C GLU A 65 10.27 8.09 -6.94
N ARG A 66 9.42 7.49 -7.79
CA ARG A 66 8.75 8.15 -8.91
C ARG A 66 7.24 7.95 -8.87
N LEU A 67 6.50 8.94 -9.38
CA LEU A 67 5.03 8.93 -9.39
C LEU A 67 4.48 7.86 -10.31
N GLU A 68 5.11 7.69 -11.45
CA GLU A 68 4.65 6.82 -12.53
C GLU A 68 4.76 5.35 -12.13
N THR A 69 5.71 5.02 -11.26
CA THR A 69 5.99 3.64 -10.80
C THR A 69 5.48 3.37 -9.38
N TYR A 70 4.93 4.36 -8.70
CA TYR A 70 4.55 4.22 -7.28
C TYR A 70 3.54 3.09 -7.05
N THR A 71 2.53 2.98 -7.93
CA THR A 71 1.51 1.92 -7.85
C THR A 71 2.10 0.53 -8.07
N GLU A 72 3.12 0.41 -8.93
CA GLU A 72 3.87 -0.83 -9.15
C GLU A 72 4.66 -1.21 -7.90
N GLY A 73 5.29 -0.23 -7.25
CA GLY A 73 5.96 -0.39 -5.96
C GLY A 73 5.02 -0.90 -4.87
N VAL A 74 3.84 -0.27 -4.72
CA VAL A 74 2.80 -0.70 -3.77
C VAL A 74 2.33 -2.12 -4.05
N ALA A 75 2.05 -2.45 -5.31
CA ALA A 75 1.63 -3.80 -5.70
C ALA A 75 2.72 -4.84 -5.40
N LEU A 76 3.99 -4.52 -5.69
CA LEU A 76 5.11 -5.42 -5.42
C LEU A 76 5.34 -5.64 -3.92
N LEU A 77 5.25 -4.58 -3.11
CA LEU A 77 5.31 -4.67 -1.65
C LEU A 77 4.18 -5.54 -1.11
N ALA A 78 2.93 -5.31 -1.54
CA ALA A 78 1.78 -6.11 -1.11
C ALA A 78 1.96 -7.59 -1.47
N ARG A 79 2.47 -7.88 -2.67
CA ARG A 79 2.79 -9.26 -3.09
C ARG A 79 3.82 -9.92 -2.18
N ALA A 80 4.89 -9.20 -1.84
CA ALA A 80 5.92 -9.71 -0.94
C ALA A 80 5.34 -9.96 0.47
N MET A 81 4.55 -9.02 1.00
CA MET A 81 3.91 -9.16 2.31
C MET A 81 2.96 -10.37 2.36
N ALA A 82 2.17 -10.61 1.31
CA ALA A 82 1.30 -11.79 1.21
C ALA A 82 2.10 -13.10 1.10
N HIS A 83 3.22 -13.08 0.38
CA HIS A 83 4.06 -14.26 0.19
C HIS A 83 4.71 -14.71 1.50
N TYR A 84 5.20 -13.77 2.30
CA TYR A 84 5.87 -14.01 3.58
C TYR A 84 4.94 -13.90 4.80
N ASP A 85 3.63 -13.82 4.59
CA ASP A 85 2.60 -13.68 5.64
C ASP A 85 2.85 -12.53 6.63
N CYS A 86 3.41 -11.42 6.12
CA CYS A 86 3.80 -10.26 6.90
C CYS A 86 2.60 -9.37 7.20
N GLU A 87 2.14 -9.33 8.45
CA GLU A 87 1.10 -8.42 8.96
C GLU A 87 -0.18 -8.38 8.10
N VAL A 88 -0.50 -9.46 7.39
CA VAL A 88 -1.56 -9.48 6.37
C VAL A 88 -2.90 -9.04 6.94
N LYS A 89 -3.25 -9.51 8.15
CA LYS A 89 -4.50 -9.15 8.82
C LYS A 89 -4.58 -7.65 9.13
N ALA A 90 -3.49 -7.07 9.67
CA ALA A 90 -3.45 -5.66 10.06
C ALA A 90 -3.51 -4.76 8.82
N VAL A 91 -2.72 -5.07 7.80
CA VAL A 91 -2.68 -4.31 6.56
C VAL A 91 -4.00 -4.42 5.79
N LEU A 92 -4.63 -5.60 5.77
CA LEU A 92 -5.95 -5.77 5.17
C LEU A 92 -7.02 -4.95 5.90
N GLY A 93 -6.97 -4.91 7.24
CA GLY A 93 -7.87 -4.07 8.04
C GLY A 93 -7.73 -2.59 7.69
N GLN A 94 -6.49 -2.11 7.54
CA GLN A 94 -6.23 -0.72 7.15
C GLN A 94 -6.65 -0.42 5.70
N ALA A 95 -6.38 -1.34 4.77
CA ALA A 95 -6.77 -1.19 3.37
C ALA A 95 -8.30 -1.04 3.21
N VAL A 96 -9.08 -1.76 4.02
CA VAL A 96 -10.55 -1.61 4.04
C VAL A 96 -11.00 -0.20 4.43
N ILE A 97 -10.30 0.43 5.38
CA ILE A 97 -10.59 1.81 5.79
C ILE A 97 -10.22 2.76 4.65
N PHE A 98 -9.04 2.59 4.07
CA PHE A 98 -8.55 3.41 2.95
C PHE A 98 -9.41 3.31 1.69
N LEU A 99 -10.04 2.16 1.41
CA LEU A 99 -10.95 2.02 0.27
C LEU A 99 -12.20 2.91 0.38
N LYS A 100 -12.57 3.32 1.59
CA LYS A 100 -13.71 4.22 1.86
C LYS A 100 -13.30 5.68 2.07
N SER A 101 -12.01 5.96 2.03
CA SER A 101 -11.47 7.32 2.16
C SER A 101 -12.00 8.20 1.02
N PRO A 102 -12.27 9.49 1.26
CA PRO A 102 -12.52 10.44 0.17
C PRO A 102 -11.25 10.69 -0.69
N GLU A 103 -10.07 10.34 -0.17
CA GLU A 103 -8.80 10.51 -0.86
C GLU A 103 -8.59 9.42 -1.91
N GLU A 104 -8.48 9.82 -3.18
CA GLU A 104 -8.30 8.90 -4.31
C GLU A 104 -7.05 8.02 -4.14
N ARG A 105 -5.96 8.59 -3.62
CA ARG A 105 -4.71 7.87 -3.39
C ARG A 105 -4.88 6.72 -2.41
N ASP A 106 -5.64 6.92 -1.35
CA ASP A 106 -5.92 5.88 -0.36
C ASP A 106 -6.72 4.74 -1.00
N ASN A 107 -7.71 5.06 -1.83
CA ASN A 107 -8.51 4.06 -2.54
C ASN A 107 -7.64 3.23 -3.49
N ILE A 108 -6.73 3.88 -4.23
CA ILE A 108 -5.78 3.22 -5.13
C ILE A 108 -4.86 2.27 -4.35
N VAL A 109 -4.23 2.75 -3.28
CA VAL A 109 -3.33 1.92 -2.46
C VAL A 109 -4.09 0.73 -1.87
N ALA A 110 -5.29 0.97 -1.34
CA ALA A 110 -6.13 -0.07 -0.77
C ALA A 110 -6.45 -1.19 -1.75
N ILE A 111 -6.92 -0.84 -2.96
CA ILE A 111 -7.33 -1.87 -3.92
C ILE A 111 -6.15 -2.69 -4.45
N LEU A 112 -4.97 -2.07 -4.58
CA LEU A 112 -3.75 -2.76 -5.00
C LEU A 112 -3.35 -3.80 -3.95
N ILE A 113 -3.35 -3.40 -2.67
CA ILE A 113 -3.07 -4.30 -1.55
C ILE A 113 -4.05 -5.46 -1.51
N ILE A 114 -5.36 -5.17 -1.51
CA ILE A 114 -6.42 -6.20 -1.43
C ILE A 114 -6.29 -7.19 -2.59
N THR A 115 -6.07 -6.69 -3.81
CA THR A 115 -6.01 -7.55 -5.00
C THR A 115 -4.75 -8.41 -5.02
N GLU A 116 -3.59 -7.89 -4.60
CA GLU A 116 -2.36 -8.69 -4.52
C GLU A 116 -2.45 -9.76 -3.43
N PHE A 117 -3.05 -9.42 -2.28
CA PHE A 117 -3.31 -10.39 -1.22
C PHE A 117 -4.24 -11.52 -1.70
N LEU A 118 -5.30 -11.20 -2.45
CA LEU A 118 -6.20 -12.19 -3.06
C LEU A 118 -5.49 -13.13 -4.04
N ASN A 119 -4.48 -12.64 -4.75
CA ASN A 119 -3.71 -13.46 -5.69
C ASN A 119 -2.76 -14.43 -4.96
N GLY A 120 -2.10 -13.97 -3.88
CA GLY A 120 -1.10 -14.74 -3.14
C GLY A 120 -1.67 -15.70 -2.07
N GLN A 121 -2.86 -15.42 -1.54
CA GLN A 121 -3.34 -16.05 -0.29
C GLN A 121 -4.85 -16.29 -0.29
N GLU A 122 -5.30 -17.30 0.45
CA GLU A 122 -6.73 -17.43 0.78
C GLU A 122 -7.07 -16.44 1.90
N LEU A 123 -7.56 -15.26 1.52
CA LEU A 123 -7.93 -14.22 2.48
C LEU A 123 -9.10 -14.58 3.40
N THR A 124 -9.78 -15.71 3.15
CA THR A 124 -10.85 -16.26 4.00
C THR A 124 -10.39 -16.52 5.44
N GLN A 125 -9.09 -16.73 5.66
CA GLN A 125 -8.52 -16.86 7.01
C GLN A 125 -8.47 -15.54 7.80
N TYR A 126 -8.55 -14.40 7.12
CA TYR A 126 -8.51 -13.06 7.72
C TYR A 126 -9.83 -12.32 7.65
N MET A 127 -10.64 -12.61 6.62
CA MET A 127 -11.88 -11.90 6.34
C MET A 127 -12.89 -12.82 5.66
N SER A 128 -14.17 -12.70 6.01
CA SER A 128 -15.22 -13.49 5.36
C SER A 128 -15.33 -13.17 3.86
N ARG A 129 -15.67 -14.16 3.04
CA ARG A 129 -15.91 -13.98 1.60
C ARG A 129 -16.93 -12.86 1.33
N LYS A 130 -18.04 -12.86 2.06
CA LYS A 130 -19.09 -11.83 1.96
C LYS A 130 -18.55 -10.42 2.23
N THR A 131 -17.68 -10.29 3.23
CA THR A 131 -17.06 -9.00 3.56
C THR A 131 -16.15 -8.52 2.43
N MET A 132 -15.36 -9.41 1.85
CA MET A 132 -14.51 -9.08 0.68
C MET A 132 -15.34 -8.69 -0.54
N ASP A 133 -16.40 -9.45 -0.84
CA ASP A 133 -17.31 -9.16 -1.97
C ASP A 133 -17.93 -7.76 -1.81
N ASN A 134 -18.35 -7.39 -0.59
CA ASN A 134 -18.90 -6.06 -0.30
C ASN A 134 -17.89 -4.94 -0.58
N PHE A 135 -16.62 -5.10 -0.17
CA PHE A 135 -15.60 -4.07 -0.38
C PHE A 135 -15.19 -3.94 -1.84
N LEU A 136 -15.02 -5.05 -2.56
CA LEU A 136 -14.70 -4.99 -3.97
C LEU A 136 -15.86 -4.40 -4.78
N SER A 137 -17.11 -4.75 -4.42
CA SER A 137 -18.31 -4.15 -5.00
C SER A 137 -18.40 -2.63 -4.74
N LEU A 138 -17.98 -2.18 -3.55
CA LEU A 138 -17.87 -0.75 -3.26
C LEU A 138 -16.87 -0.06 -4.21
N GLY A 139 -15.71 -0.68 -4.46
CA GLY A 139 -14.73 -0.15 -5.41
C GLY A 139 -15.19 -0.11 -6.87
N LEU A 140 -16.20 -0.90 -7.27
CA LEU A 140 -16.78 -0.82 -8.63
C LEU A 140 -17.48 0.52 -8.91
N ASN A 141 -17.93 1.20 -7.86
CA ASN A 141 -18.57 2.51 -7.97
C ASN A 141 -17.60 3.69 -7.78
N ASN A 142 -16.29 3.42 -7.65
CA ASN A 142 -15.29 4.45 -7.44
C ASN A 142 -15.07 5.29 -8.73
N PRO A 143 -14.88 6.62 -8.64
CA PRO A 143 -14.61 7.44 -9.83
C PRO A 143 -13.33 7.02 -10.56
N ASN A 144 -12.31 6.57 -9.82
CA ASN A 144 -11.03 6.17 -10.38
C ASN A 144 -11.13 4.86 -11.18
N GLN A 145 -10.60 4.87 -12.40
CA GLN A 145 -10.67 3.72 -13.32
C GLN A 145 -9.81 2.54 -12.85
N LEU A 146 -8.63 2.78 -12.27
CA LEU A 146 -7.78 1.73 -11.74
C LEU A 146 -8.48 1.01 -10.58
N VAL A 147 -9.15 1.76 -9.69
CA VAL A 147 -9.90 1.18 -8.58
C VAL A 147 -10.99 0.25 -9.08
N ARG A 148 -11.78 0.69 -10.07
CA ARG A 148 -12.81 -0.16 -10.69
C ARG A 148 -12.23 -1.41 -11.34
N ALA A 149 -11.17 -1.26 -12.13
CA ALA A 149 -10.54 -2.39 -12.83
C ALA A 149 -9.96 -3.43 -11.85
N MET A 150 -9.31 -2.98 -10.78
CA MET A 150 -8.73 -3.87 -9.78
C MET A 150 -9.81 -4.49 -8.88
N SER A 151 -10.91 -3.79 -8.59
CA SER A 151 -12.10 -4.38 -7.96
C SER A 151 -12.70 -5.52 -8.79
N LEU A 152 -12.85 -5.33 -10.10
CA LEU A 152 -13.32 -6.39 -11.00
C LEU A 152 -12.35 -7.58 -11.01
N LYS A 153 -11.04 -7.32 -11.08
CA LYS A 153 -10.01 -8.35 -10.99
C LYS A 153 -10.12 -9.14 -9.69
N GLY A 154 -10.27 -8.47 -8.55
CA GLY A 154 -10.45 -9.10 -7.24
C GLY A 154 -11.70 -9.98 -7.17
N LEU A 155 -12.84 -9.50 -7.68
CA LEU A 155 -14.09 -10.27 -7.72
C LEU A 155 -13.94 -11.51 -8.61
N SER A 156 -13.30 -11.35 -9.78
CA SER A 156 -12.99 -12.47 -10.66
C SER A 156 -12.09 -13.50 -9.94
N SER A 157 -11.09 -13.05 -9.19
CA SER A 157 -10.22 -13.95 -8.40
C SER A 157 -10.99 -14.71 -7.31
N ILE A 158 -12.03 -14.12 -6.71
CA ILE A 158 -12.87 -14.80 -5.72
C ILE A 158 -13.81 -15.81 -6.38
N LEU A 159 -14.38 -15.49 -7.54
CA LEU A 159 -15.31 -16.36 -8.27
C LEU A 159 -14.60 -17.56 -8.90
N LEU A 160 -13.38 -17.37 -9.41
CA LEU A 160 -12.61 -18.37 -10.13
C LEU A 160 -11.71 -19.25 -9.24
N GLN A 161 -11.86 -19.20 -7.92
CA GLN A 161 -11.15 -20.08 -6.97
C GLN A 161 -12.02 -21.27 -6.53
N PRO A 162 -12.04 -22.41 -7.26
CA PRO A 162 -12.49 -23.68 -6.70
C PRO A 162 -11.40 -24.19 -5.76
N LYS A 163 -11.56 -23.97 -4.44
CA LYS A 163 -10.68 -24.45 -3.33
C LYS A 163 -9.20 -24.57 -3.71
N LYS A 164 -8.43 -23.50 -3.50
CA LYS A 164 -7.00 -23.46 -3.81
C LYS A 164 -6.27 -24.46 -2.90
N VAL A 165 -6.03 -25.68 -3.38
CA VAL A 165 -5.22 -26.68 -2.68
C VAL A 165 -3.78 -26.14 -2.61
N ARG A 166 -3.44 -25.50 -1.50
CA ARG A 166 -2.10 -24.97 -1.26
C ARG A 166 -1.18 -26.17 -1.05
N GLY A 167 -0.42 -26.54 -2.08
CA GLY A 167 0.85 -27.23 -1.89
C GLY A 167 1.73 -26.32 -1.04
N ARG A 168 1.80 -26.61 0.26
CA ARG A 168 2.77 -25.96 1.14
C ARG A 168 4.15 -26.35 0.63
N CYS A 169 4.84 -25.46 -0.06
CA CYS A 169 6.29 -25.53 -0.10
C CYS A 169 6.77 -25.24 1.32
N ALA A 170 6.89 -26.30 2.12
CA ALA A 170 7.57 -26.28 3.39
C ALA A 170 9.06 -26.06 3.10
N HIS A 171 9.46 -24.80 2.94
CA HIS A 171 10.85 -24.43 3.15
C HIS A 171 11.04 -24.40 4.66
N SER A 172 11.14 -25.60 5.22
CA SER A 172 11.84 -25.84 6.47
C SER A 172 13.31 -25.52 6.21
N CYS A 173 13.66 -24.23 6.15
CA CYS A 173 15.04 -23.86 6.45
C CYS A 173 15.17 -24.04 7.95
N SER A 174 15.88 -25.12 8.31
CA SER A 174 16.04 -25.62 9.66
C SER A 174 16.28 -24.48 10.64
N ARG A 175 15.46 -24.41 11.70
CA ARG A 175 15.97 -23.97 13.00
C ARG A 175 17.23 -24.79 13.27
N ARG A 176 18.39 -24.14 13.38
CA ARG A 176 19.50 -24.62 14.20
C ARG A 176 20.51 -23.50 14.42
N LEU A 177 20.64 -23.19 15.71
CA LEU A 177 21.69 -22.46 16.44
C LEU A 177 21.77 -20.95 16.20
#